data_AF-A0A0K2V670-F1
#
_entry.id   AF-A0A0K2V670-F1
#
_cell.length_a   1.000
_cell.length_b   1.000
_cell.length_c   1.000
_cell.angle_alpha   90.00
_cell.angle_beta   90.00
_cell.angle_gamma   90.00
#
_symmetry.space_group_name_H-M   'P 1'
#
loop_
_entity.id
_entity.type
_entity.pdbx_description
1 polymer ?
#
loop_
_entity_poly.entity_id
_entity_poly.type
_entity_poly.pdbx_seq_one_letter_code
_entity_poly.pdbx_strand_id
1 'polypeptide(L)'
;RRLQTIAALIWSSIIVIGFPLGCTIFLYLLWTSQVRWILWPYIAWIIYDFNTPFNGGRNINGSICLHVRNWQIWKYFKDYFPVKVIKTADLDSNKGMGRV
;
A
#
# COMPACT_ATOMS: atom_id res chain seq x y z
N ARG A 1 -9.86 -10.83 -21.31
CA ARG A 1 -8.40 -10.62 -21.52
C ARG A 1 -8.02 -9.15 -21.69
N ARG A 2 -8.68 -8.33 -22.53
CA ARG A 2 -8.32 -6.90 -22.68
C ARG A 2 -8.55 -6.03 -21.42
N LEU A 3 -9.63 -6.28 -20.65
CA LEU A 3 -9.87 -5.57 -19.38
C LEU A 3 -8.79 -5.82 -18.32
N GLN A 4 -8.22 -7.02 -18.29
CA GLN A 4 -7.16 -7.37 -17.32
C GLN A 4 -5.88 -6.60 -17.62
N THR A 5 -5.52 -6.50 -18.90
CA THR A 5 -4.38 -5.68 -19.35
C THR A 5 -4.59 -4.20 -19.04
N ILE A 6 -5.81 -3.68 -19.25
CA ILE A 6 -6.16 -2.29 -18.90
C ILE A 6 -6.09 -2.07 -17.38
N ALA A 7 -6.62 -2.99 -16.56
CA ALA A 7 -6.55 -2.87 -15.10
C ALA A 7 -5.11 -2.87 -14.58
N ALA A 8 -4.26 -3.76 -15.09
CA ALA A 8 -2.84 -3.80 -14.74
C ALA A 8 -2.08 -2.55 -15.24
N LEU A 9 -2.42 -2.04 -16.43
CA LEU A 9 -1.84 -0.82 -16.99
C LEU A 9 -2.24 0.41 -16.18
N ILE A 10 -3.52 0.55 -15.81
CA ILE A 10 -4.01 1.62 -14.95
C ILE A 10 -3.29 1.58 -13.61
N TRP A 11 -3.22 0.41 -12.97
CA TRP A 11 -2.52 0.27 -11.69
C TRP A 11 -1.04 0.64 -11.78
N SER A 12 -0.35 0.17 -12.81
CA SER A 12 1.07 0.48 -13.03
C SER A 12 1.28 1.96 -13.36
N SER A 13 0.37 2.58 -14.13
CA SER A 13 0.43 4.00 -14.46
C SER A 13 0.24 4.91 -13.25
N ILE A 14 -0.56 4.50 -12.26
CA ILE A 14 -0.71 5.23 -10.99
C ILE A 14 0.63 5.31 -10.26
N ILE A 15 1.44 4.26 -10.29
CA ILE A 15 2.76 4.27 -9.66
C ILE A 15 3.71 5.17 -10.45
N VAL A 16 3.77 5.01 -11.77
CA VAL A 16 4.70 5.74 -12.64
C VAL A 16 4.40 7.24 -12.70
N ILE A 17 3.12 7.64 -12.66
CA ILE A 17 2.70 9.04 -12.76
C ILE A 17 2.44 9.63 -11.37
N GLY A 18 1.83 8.87 -10.46
CA GLY A 18 1.49 9.33 -9.12
C GLY A 18 2.71 9.59 -8.24
N PHE A 19 3.78 8.79 -8.37
CA PHE A 19 5.02 9.02 -7.63
C PHE A 19 5.68 10.37 -8.00
N PRO A 20 5.99 10.67 -9.27
CA PRO A 20 6.59 11.95 -9.62
C PRO A 20 5.66 13.14 -9.35
N LEU A 21 4.34 13.01 -9.56
CA LEU A 21 3.39 14.06 -9.18
C LEU A 21 3.35 14.30 -7.66
N GLY A 22 3.39 13.23 -6.85
CA GLY A 22 3.47 13.35 -5.40
C GLY A 22 4.75 14.05 -4.96
N CYS A 23 5.89 13.69 -5.56
CA CYS A 23 7.18 14.34 -5.29
C CYS A 23 7.17 15.83 -5.68
N THR A 24 6.64 16.19 -6.85
CA THR A 24 6.60 17.60 -7.28
C THR A 24 5.67 18.43 -6.40
N ILE A 25 4.51 17.90 -6.00
CA ILE A 25 3.60 18.56 -5.05
C ILE A 25 4.29 18.74 -3.70
N PHE A 26 4.97 17.71 -3.18
CA PHE A 26 5.68 17.79 -1.91
C PHE A 26 6.78 18.86 -1.93
N LEU A 27 7.58 18.91 -2.99
CA LEU A 27 8.62 19.94 -3.18
C LEU A 27 8.02 21.34 -3.33
N TYR A 28 6.91 21.47 -4.06
CA TYR A 28 6.19 22.74 -4.20
C TYR A 28 5.62 23.25 -2.87
N LEU A 29 5.07 22.35 -2.05
CA LEU A 29 4.59 22.66 -0.70
C LEU A 29 5.74 23.05 0.25
N LEU A 30 6.93 22.45 0.10
CA LEU A 30 8.12 22.85 0.86
C LEU A 30 8.63 24.24 0.48
N TRP A 31 8.55 24.59 -0.80
CA TRP A 31 8.96 25.92 -1.30
C TRP A 31 8.03 27.04 -0.83
N THR A 32 6.74 26.74 -0.69
CA THR A 32 5.73 27.73 -0.32
C THR A 32 5.62 27.87 1.20
N SER A 33 6.17 28.96 1.76
CA SER A 33 6.18 29.19 3.22
C SER A 33 4.80 29.21 3.89
N GLN A 34 3.72 29.47 3.15
CA GLN A 34 2.35 29.60 3.66
C GLN A 34 1.72 28.26 4.10
N VAL A 35 2.15 27.14 3.50
CA VAL A 35 1.58 25.80 3.75
C VAL A 35 2.42 24.95 4.71
N ARG A 36 3.50 25.51 5.27
CA ARG A 36 4.37 24.82 6.23
C ARG A 36 3.60 24.33 7.47
N TRP A 37 2.51 24.99 7.81
CA TRP A 37 1.61 24.59 8.90
C TRP A 37 0.96 23.22 8.69
N ILE A 38 0.77 22.76 7.44
CA ILE A 38 0.22 21.44 7.10
C ILE A 38 1.24 20.32 7.37
N LEU A 39 2.54 20.63 7.38
CA LEU A 39 3.58 19.64 7.66
C LEU A 39 3.54 19.18 9.12
N TRP A 40 3.19 20.04 10.06
CA TRP A 40 3.12 19.71 11.49
C TRP A 40 2.12 18.59 11.83
N PRO A 41 0.83 18.66 11.43
CA PRO A 41 -0.09 17.55 11.66
C PRO A 41 0.30 16.30 10.88
N TYR A 42 0.94 16.43 9.71
CA TYR A 42 1.44 15.28 8.96
C TYR A 42 2.59 14.56 9.68
N ILE A 43 3.55 15.30 10.24
CA ILE A 43 4.64 14.74 11.06
C ILE A 43 4.08 14.11 12.34
N ALA A 44 3.13 14.77 13.00
CA ALA A 44 2.46 14.21 14.19
C ALA A 44 1.75 12.88 13.86
N TRP A 45 1.09 12.81 12.71
CA TRP A 45 0.47 11.59 12.22
C TRP A 45 1.51 10.50 11.93
N ILE A 46 2.65 10.82 11.32
CA ILE A 46 3.75 9.88 11.09
C ILE A 46 4.29 9.32 12.40
N ILE A 47 4.52 10.16 13.41
CA ILE A 47 5.03 9.72 14.73
C ILE A 47 4.00 8.80 15.40
N TYR A 48 2.72 9.14 15.33
CA TYR A 48 1.64 8.32 15.85
C TYR A 48 1.55 6.96 15.13
N ASP A 49 1.68 6.96 13.79
CA ASP A 49 1.58 5.76 12.95
C ASP A 49 2.90 4.96 12.87
N PHE A 50 4.01 5.49 13.39
CA PHE A 50 5.33 4.84 13.36
C PHE A 50 5.35 3.48 14.07
N ASN A 51 4.47 3.29 15.07
CA ASN A 51 4.33 2.03 15.80
C ASN A 51 3.37 1.04 15.13
N THR A 52 2.58 1.46 14.13
CA THR A 52 1.68 0.60 13.36
C THR A 52 2.38 -0.52 12.57
N PRO A 53 3.54 -0.33 11.91
CA PRO A 53 4.19 -1.39 11.12
C PRO A 53 4.73 -2.55 11.96
N PHE A 54 5.03 -2.34 13.25
CA PHE A 54 5.57 -3.38 14.14
C PHE A 54 4.50 -4.32 14.73
N ASN A 55 3.23 -3.93 14.67
CA ASN A 55 2.12 -4.70 15.25
C ASN A 55 1.52 -5.74 14.29
N GLY A 56 2.22 -6.06 13.20
CA GLY A 56 1.66 -6.83 12.09
C GLY A 56 0.69 -5.96 11.29
N GLY A 57 0.82 -5.97 9.96
CA GLY A 57 0.05 -5.09 9.08
C GLY A 57 -1.41 -5.02 9.50
N ARG A 58 -1.95 -3.79 9.59
CA ARG A 58 -3.25 -3.46 10.20
C ARG A 58 -4.18 -4.67 10.14
N ASN A 59 -4.34 -5.35 11.27
CA ASN A 59 -5.49 -6.22 11.50
C ASN A 59 -6.73 -5.33 11.62
N ILE A 60 -7.00 -4.49 10.62
CA ILE A 60 -8.27 -3.80 10.51
C ILE A 60 -9.30 -4.88 10.22
N ASN A 61 -9.74 -5.52 11.30
CA ASN A 61 -11.00 -6.23 11.51
C ASN A 61 -12.20 -5.27 11.28
N GLY A 62 -12.02 -4.26 10.43
CA GLY A 62 -13.02 -3.32 10.00
C GLY A 62 -13.49 -3.73 8.63
N SER A 63 -14.80 -3.77 8.45
CA SER A 63 -15.51 -4.17 7.23
C SER A 63 -14.97 -3.53 5.94
N ILE A 64 -14.35 -2.35 6.05
CA ILE A 64 -13.74 -1.59 4.96
C ILE A 64 -12.58 -2.37 4.29
N CYS A 65 -11.67 -2.97 5.06
CA CYS A 65 -10.52 -3.67 4.48
C CYS A 65 -10.94 -4.96 3.77
N LEU A 66 -11.92 -5.68 4.34
CA LEU A 66 -12.51 -6.86 3.73
C LEU A 66 -13.23 -6.51 2.42
N HIS A 67 -13.93 -5.37 2.39
CA HIS A 67 -14.62 -4.90 1.18
C HIS A 67 -13.64 -4.55 0.07
N VAL A 68 -12.59 -3.77 0.38
CA VAL A 68 -11.56 -3.39 -0.59
C VAL A 68 -10.84 -4.62 -1.11
N ARG A 69 -10.50 -5.60 -0.25
CA ARG A 69 -9.84 -6.85 -0.66
C ARG A 69 -10.73 -7.73 -1.56
N ASN A 70 -12.05 -7.66 -1.43
CA ASN A 70 -12.99 -8.41 -2.27
C ASN A 70 -13.41 -7.70 -3.56
N TRP A 71 -12.87 -6.51 -3.84
CA TRP A 71 -13.19 -5.79 -5.08
C TRP A 71 -12.80 -6.58 -6.33
N GLN A 72 -13.65 -6.47 -7.36
CA GLN A 72 -13.48 -7.18 -8.63
C GLN A 72 -12.15 -6.83 -9.33
N ILE A 73 -11.60 -5.64 -9.10
CA ILE A 73 -10.31 -5.21 -9.65
C ILE A 73 -9.15 -6.14 -9.21
N TRP A 74 -9.18 -6.62 -7.97
CA TRP A 74 -8.17 -7.54 -7.45
C TRP A 74 -8.28 -8.95 -8.05
N LYS A 75 -9.51 -9.37 -8.41
CA LYS A 75 -9.73 -10.63 -9.14
C LYS A 75 -9.12 -10.54 -10.54
N TYR A 76 -9.35 -9.43 -11.25
CA TYR A 76 -8.73 -9.19 -12.55
C TYR A 76 -7.20 -9.12 -12.49
N PHE A 77 -6.64 -8.55 -11.42
CA PHE A 77 -5.19 -8.49 -11.23
C PHE A 77 -4.57 -9.86 -10.94
N LYS A 78 -5.19 -10.65 -10.06
CA LYS A 78 -4.78 -12.04 -9.75
C LYS A 78 -4.80 -12.93 -10.99
N ASP A 79 -5.83 -12.79 -11.83
CA ASP A 79 -5.97 -13.61 -13.03
C ASP A 79 -4.99 -13.19 -14.14
N TYR A 80 -4.47 -11.95 -14.10
CA TYR A 80 -3.51 -11.43 -15.07
C TYR A 80 -2.08 -11.94 -14.81
N PHE A 81 -1.65 -11.95 -13.54
CA PHE A 81 -0.41 -12.59 -13.10
C PHE A 81 -0.76 -13.84 -12.28
N PRO A 82 -0.93 -15.02 -12.90
CA PRO A 82 -1.15 -16.25 -12.16
C PRO A 82 0.13 -16.63 -11.42
N VAL A 83 0.38 -15.97 -10.30
CA VAL A 83 1.48 -16.28 -9.38
C VAL A 83 1.13 -17.59 -8.71
N LYS A 84 1.67 -18.67 -9.26
CA LYS A 84 1.68 -19.97 -8.60
C LYS A 84 2.71 -19.89 -7.48
N VAL A 85 2.23 -19.72 -6.25
CA VAL A 85 3.09 -19.83 -5.06
C VAL A 85 3.43 -21.31 -4.90
N ILE A 86 4.56 -21.71 -5.45
CA ILE A 86 5.12 -23.04 -5.21
C ILE A 86 5.76 -22.97 -3.84
N LYS A 87 5.24 -23.77 -2.91
CA LYS A 87 5.80 -23.90 -1.57
C LYS A 87 7.18 -24.55 -1.71
N THR A 88 8.22 -23.72 -1.69
CA THR A 88 9.62 -24.15 -1.80
C THR A 88 10.22 -24.57 -0.47
N ALA A 89 9.59 -24.20 0.64
CA ALA A 89 9.96 -24.65 1.98
C ALA A 89 8.70 -24.76 2.86
N ASP A 90 8.68 -25.79 3.72
CA ASP A 90 7.71 -25.88 4.80
C ASP A 90 8.02 -24.81 5.85
N LEU A 91 7.37 -23.65 5.70
CA LEU A 91 7.30 -22.66 6.77
C LEU A 91 6.47 -23.26 7.90
N ASP A 92 7.14 -23.56 9.00
CA ASP A 92 6.54 -24.07 10.23
C ASP A 92 5.60 -23.00 10.82
N SER A 93 4.29 -23.26 10.78
CA SER A 93 3.24 -22.30 11.17
C SER A 93 3.29 -21.93 12.66
N ASN A 94 4.14 -22.59 13.46
CA ASN A 94 4.29 -22.38 14.89
C ASN A 94 5.48 -21.49 15.27
N LYS A 95 6.31 -21.05 14.31
CA LYS A 95 7.33 -20.03 14.57
C LYS A 95 6.70 -18.63 14.50
N GLY A 96 5.80 -18.37 15.43
CA GLY A 96 5.43 -17.00 15.76
C GLY A 96 6.69 -16.26 16.18
N MET A 97 6.99 -15.17 15.47
CA MET A 97 7.97 -14.12 15.79
C MET A 97 8.51 -14.22 17.22
N GLY A 98 9.57 -15.02 17.37
CA GLY A 98 10.42 -14.98 18.55
C GLY A 98 11.16 -13.66 18.50
N ARG A 99 10.92 -12.81 19.50
CA ARG A 99 11.73 -11.64 19.82
C ARG A 99 13.21 -11.96 19.63
N VAL A 100 13.89 -11.12 18.85
CA VAL A 100 15.31 -10.81 18.96
C VAL A 100 15.42 -9.31 19.09
#